data_AF-A0A8S0UFD8-F1
#
_entry.id   AF-A0A8S0UFD8-F1
#
_cell.length_a   1.000
_cell.length_b   1.000
_cell.length_c   1.000
_cell.angle_alpha   90.00
_cell.angle_beta   90.00
_cell.angle_gamma   90.00
#
_symmetry.space_group_name_H-M   'P 1'
#
loop_
_entity.id
_entity.type
_entity.pdbx_description
1 polymer ?
#
loop_
_entity_poly.entity_id
_entity_poly.type
_entity_poly.pdbx_seq_one_letter_code
_entity_poly.pdbx_strand_id
1 'polypeptide(L)'
;MIESATPIFNLYRASQFHRKTILEEARSFSFSFLQGKQESNQLLDKWIISEGILMRFYIEQYSGTTDVWIGKTLYRMPDISNNAYLDLAKLDYNSCQALHEIEWNEFHEGYANSNLQEFGITKKNLLKVYFLAATTIFEPEKSNVRVTWAKSQTICKIITSYSNQENTSLDVIYNTYEIDSIIFYYCSLSMTIQQTNLARLLLFIAFAMIILHLSVVDGVKDEDAELLVHIINICSGHMVSKETILHPEYKSLSKLTNRICQHFHGYQNEKVKLINLSTANNSIKCWKEIECDMQTLVELVICKFNAVNKTVKQSFLMVAKTFYYMAYFSEETVDVHISKVLLERVV
;
A
#
# COMPACT_ATOMS: atom_id res chain seq x y z
N MET A 1 22.81 -31.95 -11.27
CA MET A 1 21.88 -31.05 -11.97
C MET A 1 22.16 -29.66 -11.42
N ILE A 2 22.69 -28.73 -12.22
CA ILE A 2 22.84 -27.34 -11.75
C ILE A 2 21.44 -26.74 -11.91
N GLU A 3 20.70 -26.65 -10.82
CA GLU A 3 19.44 -25.91 -10.82
C GLU A 3 19.76 -24.44 -11.11
N SER A 4 19.16 -23.87 -12.16
CA SER A 4 19.33 -22.45 -12.49
C SER A 4 18.50 -21.59 -11.55
N ALA A 5 18.91 -20.34 -11.35
CA ALA A 5 18.23 -19.46 -10.40
C ALA A 5 16.82 -19.07 -10.90
N THR A 6 16.63 -18.94 -12.22
CA THR A 6 15.35 -18.50 -12.80
C THR A 6 14.15 -19.43 -12.50
N PRO A 7 14.20 -20.75 -12.76
CA PRO A 7 13.09 -21.65 -12.41
C PRO A 7 12.82 -21.70 -10.92
N ILE A 8 13.86 -21.63 -10.08
CA ILE A 8 13.72 -21.63 -8.63
C ILE A 8 13.11 -20.31 -8.13
N PHE A 9 13.45 -19.18 -8.74
CA PHE A 9 12.79 -17.90 -8.47
C PHE A 9 11.31 -17.91 -8.88
N ASN A 10 10.98 -18.51 -10.02
CA ASN A 10 9.58 -18.70 -10.42
C ASN A 10 8.83 -19.62 -9.46
N LEU A 11 9.47 -20.70 -8.98
CA LEU A 11 8.93 -21.57 -7.94
C LEU A 11 8.70 -20.81 -6.63
N TYR A 12 9.66 -19.99 -6.21
CA TYR A 12 9.52 -19.13 -5.03
C TYR A 12 8.30 -18.21 -5.14
N ARG A 13 8.14 -17.50 -6.27
CA ARG A 13 6.98 -16.64 -6.53
C ARG A 13 5.66 -17.42 -6.52
N ALA A 14 5.63 -18.59 -7.16
CA ALA A 14 4.43 -19.43 -7.20
C ALA A 14 4.07 -20.02 -5.83
N SER A 15 5.06 -20.29 -4.99
CA SER A 15 4.90 -20.87 -3.65
C SER A 15 4.32 -19.90 -2.62
N GLN A 16 4.28 -18.60 -2.92
CA GLN A 16 3.65 -17.59 -2.06
C GLN A 16 2.12 -17.69 -2.06
N PHE A 17 1.55 -18.46 -2.98
CA PHE A 17 0.11 -18.71 -3.05
C PHE A 17 -0.28 -19.93 -2.21
N HIS A 18 -1.38 -19.83 -1.45
CA HIS A 18 -2.13 -20.94 -0.86
C HIS A 18 -1.47 -21.73 0.29
N ARG A 19 -2.25 -22.06 1.32
CA ARG A 19 -1.83 -22.91 2.45
C ARG A 19 -1.81 -24.41 2.11
N LYS A 20 -0.97 -24.82 1.17
CA LYS A 20 -0.68 -26.24 0.92
C LYS A 20 0.70 -26.56 1.46
N THR A 21 0.82 -27.66 2.21
CA THR A 21 2.10 -28.13 2.77
C THR A 21 3.21 -28.21 1.71
N ILE A 22 2.87 -28.67 0.50
CA ILE A 22 3.82 -28.74 -0.62
C ILE A 22 4.32 -27.36 -1.07
N LEU A 23 3.51 -26.31 -0.98
CA LEU A 23 3.92 -24.95 -1.35
C LEU A 23 4.76 -24.31 -0.24
N GLU A 24 4.52 -24.63 1.02
CA GLU A 24 5.38 -24.24 2.14
C GLU A 24 6.78 -24.88 2.04
N GLU A 25 6.84 -26.17 1.69
CA GLU A 25 8.08 -26.88 1.41
C GLU A 25 8.80 -26.28 0.19
N ALA A 26 8.09 -26.06 -0.92
CA ALA A 26 8.64 -25.43 -2.12
C ALA A 26 9.18 -24.03 -1.83
N ARG A 27 8.51 -23.25 -0.99
CA ARG A 27 8.96 -21.93 -0.56
C ARG A 27 10.23 -22.00 0.26
N SER A 28 10.27 -22.88 1.26
CA SER A 28 11.42 -23.05 2.14
C SER A 28 12.66 -23.50 1.37
N PHE A 29 12.47 -24.45 0.45
CA PHE A 29 13.51 -24.92 -0.46
C PHE A 29 14.01 -23.81 -1.38
N SER A 30 13.10 -23.19 -2.14
CA SER A 30 13.47 -22.17 -3.13
C SER A 30 14.10 -20.93 -2.50
N PHE A 31 13.61 -20.49 -1.34
CA PHE A 31 14.21 -19.39 -0.59
C PHE A 31 15.65 -19.70 -0.15
N SER A 32 15.86 -20.86 0.48
CA SER A 32 17.20 -21.28 0.95
C SER A 32 18.18 -21.41 -0.21
N PHE A 33 17.72 -21.94 -1.34
CA PHE A 33 18.51 -22.05 -2.57
C PHE A 33 18.94 -20.68 -3.10
N LEU A 34 17.99 -19.75 -3.24
CA LEU A 34 18.24 -18.40 -3.77
C LEU A 34 19.15 -17.59 -2.84
N GLN A 35 18.95 -17.72 -1.52
CA GLN A 35 19.82 -17.07 -0.52
C GLN A 35 21.25 -17.58 -0.62
N GLY A 36 21.47 -18.89 -0.70
CA GLY A 36 22.80 -19.46 -0.90
C GLY A 36 23.46 -19.00 -2.21
N LYS A 37 22.66 -18.81 -3.28
CA LYS A 37 23.15 -18.24 -4.55
C LYS A 37 23.50 -16.76 -4.45
N GLN A 38 22.74 -15.99 -3.67
CA GLN A 38 23.03 -14.58 -3.41
C GLN A 38 24.33 -14.43 -2.62
N GLU A 39 24.48 -15.18 -1.53
CA GLU A 39 25.67 -15.13 -0.65
C GLU A 39 26.94 -15.58 -1.37
N SER A 40 26.82 -16.49 -2.34
CA SER A 40 27.94 -16.94 -3.18
C SER A 40 28.18 -16.06 -4.41
N ASN A 41 27.45 -14.96 -4.59
CA ASN A 41 27.46 -14.11 -5.79
C ASN A 41 27.26 -14.89 -7.10
N GLN A 42 26.45 -15.96 -7.05
CA GLN A 42 26.14 -16.84 -8.19
C GLN A 42 24.75 -16.58 -8.78
N LEU A 43 24.10 -15.47 -8.42
CA LEU A 43 22.91 -14.97 -9.11
C LEU A 43 23.34 -14.36 -10.45
N LEU A 44 23.60 -15.23 -11.42
CA LEU A 44 23.92 -14.86 -12.81
C LEU A 44 22.66 -14.56 -13.63
N ASP A 45 21.47 -14.92 -13.10
CA ASP A 45 20.18 -14.66 -13.71
C ASP A 45 19.56 -13.38 -13.14
N LYS A 46 19.08 -12.50 -14.04
CA LYS A 46 18.69 -11.11 -13.73
C LYS A 46 17.17 -10.96 -13.55
N TRP A 47 16.56 -11.32 -12.40
CA TRP A 47 15.12 -11.04 -12.19
C TRP A 47 14.70 -10.90 -10.71
N ILE A 48 14.28 -9.71 -10.21
CA ILE A 48 13.77 -9.51 -8.81
C ILE A 48 12.69 -8.37 -8.64
N ILE A 49 11.48 -8.76 -8.14
CA ILE A 49 10.48 -8.26 -7.10
C ILE A 49 9.50 -7.00 -7.21
N SER A 50 8.15 -7.30 -7.20
CA SER A 50 6.78 -6.68 -6.82
C SER A 50 6.06 -5.32 -7.27
N GLU A 51 5.06 -5.39 -8.16
CA GLU A 51 4.06 -4.40 -8.70
C GLU A 51 4.45 -2.91 -8.98
N GLY A 52 4.24 -1.90 -8.12
CA GLY A 52 4.51 -0.48 -8.46
C GLY A 52 5.97 -0.04 -8.22
N ILE A 53 6.47 -0.31 -7.01
CA ILE A 53 7.90 -0.16 -6.67
C ILE A 53 8.72 -1.12 -7.54
N LEU A 54 8.22 -2.33 -7.84
CA LEU A 54 8.83 -3.22 -8.84
C LEU A 54 8.89 -2.57 -10.18
N MET A 55 7.82 -1.94 -10.65
CA MET A 55 7.83 -1.43 -12.01
C MET A 55 9.02 -0.50 -12.20
N ARG A 56 9.30 0.35 -11.20
CA ARG A 56 10.48 1.21 -11.17
C ARG A 56 11.80 0.45 -11.29
N PHE A 57 11.99 -0.61 -10.50
CA PHE A 57 13.23 -1.41 -10.51
C PHE A 57 13.31 -2.35 -11.72
N TYR A 58 12.18 -2.87 -12.17
CA TYR A 58 12.06 -3.79 -13.29
C TYR A 58 12.37 -3.10 -14.60
N ILE A 59 11.94 -1.85 -14.78
CA ILE A 59 12.31 -1.07 -15.97
C ILE A 59 13.84 -0.91 -16.05
N GLU A 60 14.54 -0.72 -14.93
CA GLU A 60 16.02 -0.66 -14.92
C GLU A 60 16.68 -2.03 -15.15
N GLN A 61 16.01 -3.11 -14.78
CA GLN A 61 16.52 -4.48 -14.95
C GLN A 61 16.16 -5.09 -16.31
N TYR A 62 15.13 -4.63 -16.99
CA TYR A 62 14.72 -5.21 -18.25
C TYR A 62 15.70 -4.83 -19.37
N SER A 63 16.37 -5.82 -19.97
CA SER A 63 17.45 -5.55 -20.93
C SER A 63 16.98 -5.38 -22.38
N GLY A 64 15.66 -5.39 -22.63
CA GLY A 64 15.10 -5.24 -23.98
C GLY A 64 15.67 -6.29 -24.94
N THR A 65 16.17 -5.84 -26.09
CA THR A 65 16.71 -6.73 -27.15
C THR A 65 18.02 -7.43 -26.81
N THR A 66 18.70 -7.06 -25.71
CA THR A 66 20.01 -7.64 -25.37
C THR A 66 19.89 -8.98 -24.64
N ASP A 67 18.70 -9.37 -24.18
CA ASP A 67 18.49 -10.66 -23.53
C ASP A 67 18.70 -11.81 -24.52
N VAL A 68 19.45 -12.83 -24.08
CA VAL A 68 19.75 -14.04 -24.86
C VAL A 68 19.32 -15.25 -24.05
N TRP A 69 18.57 -16.14 -24.69
CA TRP A 69 18.05 -17.36 -24.08
C TRP A 69 18.96 -18.54 -24.42
N ILE A 70 19.17 -19.42 -23.43
CA ILE A 70 20.04 -20.59 -23.56
C ILE A 70 19.17 -21.84 -23.75
N GLY A 71 19.27 -22.46 -24.92
CA GLY A 71 18.67 -23.76 -25.23
C GLY A 71 19.73 -24.75 -25.73
N LYS A 72 19.41 -25.55 -26.75
CA LYS A 72 20.44 -26.30 -27.50
C LYS A 72 21.41 -25.37 -28.24
N THR A 73 20.91 -24.20 -28.62
CA THR A 73 21.64 -23.08 -29.21
C THR A 73 21.24 -21.80 -28.49
N LEU A 74 22.01 -20.72 -28.64
CA LEU A 74 21.60 -19.39 -28.21
C LEU A 74 20.48 -18.89 -29.13
N TYR A 75 19.42 -18.35 -28.55
CA TYR A 75 18.30 -17.79 -29.30
C TYR A 75 17.75 -16.54 -28.62
N ARG A 76 16.90 -15.79 -29.33
CA ARG A 76 16.21 -14.60 -28.83
C ARG A 76 14.70 -14.78 -28.95
N MET A 77 13.95 -14.09 -28.09
CA MET A 77 12.48 -14.10 -28.09
C MET A 77 11.96 -12.67 -28.28
N PRO A 78 11.84 -12.17 -29.53
CA PRO A 78 11.48 -10.77 -29.81
C PRO A 78 10.14 -10.33 -29.19
N ASP A 79 9.18 -11.26 -29.10
CA ASP A 79 7.85 -10.97 -28.52
C ASP A 79 7.89 -10.83 -26.99
N ILE A 80 8.99 -11.23 -26.34
CA ILE A 80 9.20 -11.15 -24.88
C ILE A 80 10.23 -10.06 -24.53
N SER A 81 11.31 -10.00 -25.30
CA SER A 81 12.50 -9.18 -25.06
C SER A 81 12.70 -8.19 -26.22
N ASN A 82 12.17 -6.97 -26.10
CA ASN A 82 12.31 -5.92 -27.11
C ASN A 82 12.38 -4.51 -26.52
N ASN A 83 12.99 -3.59 -27.27
CA ASN A 83 13.17 -2.21 -26.81
C ASN A 83 11.86 -1.41 -26.85
N ALA A 84 10.91 -1.75 -27.72
CA ALA A 84 9.64 -1.02 -27.79
C ALA A 84 8.84 -1.11 -26.47
N TYR A 85 8.85 -2.28 -25.81
CA TYR A 85 8.26 -2.45 -24.49
C TYR A 85 8.99 -1.63 -23.42
N LEU A 86 10.33 -1.60 -23.46
CA LEU A 86 11.13 -0.82 -22.53
C LEU A 86 10.87 0.68 -22.70
N ASP A 87 10.89 1.18 -23.93
CA ASP A 87 10.67 2.58 -24.25
C ASP A 87 9.26 3.02 -23.86
N LEU A 88 8.24 2.20 -24.17
CA LEU A 88 6.86 2.45 -23.74
C LEU A 88 6.75 2.47 -22.21
N ALA A 89 7.36 1.51 -21.51
CA ALA A 89 7.32 1.46 -20.05
C ALA A 89 7.98 2.67 -19.40
N LYS A 90 9.11 3.15 -19.94
CA LYS A 90 9.78 4.38 -19.48
C LYS A 90 8.89 5.61 -19.69
N LEU A 91 8.29 5.75 -20.87
CA LEU A 91 7.41 6.87 -21.20
C LEU A 91 6.16 6.89 -20.32
N ASP A 92 5.50 5.75 -20.17
CA ASP A 92 4.29 5.61 -19.35
C ASP A 92 4.58 5.88 -17.86
N TYR A 93 5.67 5.31 -17.33
CA TYR A 93 6.11 5.54 -15.95
C TYR A 93 6.42 7.01 -15.70
N ASN A 94 7.22 7.65 -16.56
CA ASN A 94 7.56 9.06 -16.41
C ASN A 94 6.31 9.95 -16.55
N SER A 95 5.36 9.59 -17.41
CA SER A 95 4.10 10.34 -17.53
C SER A 95 3.28 10.27 -16.23
N CYS A 96 3.14 9.09 -15.64
CA CYS A 96 2.47 8.92 -14.35
C CYS A 96 3.21 9.66 -13.22
N GLN A 97 4.54 9.53 -13.15
CA GLN A 97 5.36 10.21 -12.14
C GLN A 97 5.24 11.73 -12.24
N ALA A 98 5.17 12.30 -13.45
CA ALA A 98 4.98 13.75 -13.61
C ALA A 98 3.64 14.22 -13.04
N LEU A 99 2.57 13.44 -13.24
CA LEU A 99 1.28 13.73 -12.60
C LEU A 99 1.39 13.61 -11.07
N HIS A 100 2.07 12.58 -10.56
CA HIS A 100 2.23 12.38 -9.12
C HIS A 100 3.04 13.52 -8.47
N GLU A 101 4.03 14.07 -9.15
CA GLU A 101 4.77 15.27 -8.69
C GLU A 101 3.85 16.49 -8.57
N ILE A 102 2.96 16.71 -9.54
CA ILE A 102 1.96 17.80 -9.51
C ILE A 102 0.99 17.60 -8.35
N GLU A 103 0.40 16.40 -8.25
CA GLU A 103 -0.52 16.03 -7.17
C GLU A 103 0.11 16.18 -5.78
N TRP A 104 1.39 15.78 -5.62
CA TRP A 104 2.13 15.95 -4.39
C TRP A 104 2.27 17.43 -4.02
N ASN A 105 2.63 18.28 -4.97
CA ASN A 105 2.79 19.72 -4.73
C ASN A 105 1.46 20.34 -4.29
N GLU A 106 0.35 20.01 -4.96
CA GLU A 106 -0.98 20.48 -4.59
C GLU A 106 -1.43 19.96 -3.21
N PHE A 107 -1.20 18.68 -2.94
CA PHE A 107 -1.50 18.06 -1.64
C PHE A 107 -0.72 18.74 -0.50
N HIS A 108 0.57 18.99 -0.70
CA HIS A 108 1.44 19.65 0.26
C HIS A 108 1.07 21.12 0.45
N GLU A 109 0.79 21.86 -0.61
CA GLU A 109 0.36 23.27 -0.54
C GLU A 109 -1.00 23.40 0.16
N GLY A 110 -1.95 22.52 -0.14
CA GLY A 110 -3.24 22.47 0.54
C GLY A 110 -3.10 22.23 2.05
N TYR A 111 -2.13 21.42 2.48
CA TYR A 111 -1.81 21.24 3.89
C TYR A 111 -1.13 22.48 4.50
N ALA A 112 -0.23 23.11 3.76
CA ALA A 112 0.44 24.32 4.22
C ALA A 112 -0.54 25.50 4.46
N ASN A 113 -1.66 25.51 3.74
CA ASN A 113 -2.68 26.54 3.83
C ASN A 113 -3.80 26.25 4.85
N SER A 114 -3.82 25.07 5.48
CA SER A 114 -4.94 24.64 6.32
C SER A 114 -4.74 24.82 7.83
N ASN A 115 -3.68 25.52 8.26
CA ASN A 115 -3.27 25.67 9.67
C ASN A 115 -3.06 24.34 10.42
N LEU A 116 -3.05 23.20 9.73
CA LEU A 116 -2.93 21.88 10.34
C LEU A 116 -1.49 21.53 10.77
N GLN A 117 -0.52 22.43 10.52
CA GLN A 117 0.87 22.27 10.96
C GLN A 117 1.00 22.24 12.48
N GLU A 118 0.05 22.86 13.19
CA GLU A 118 0.01 22.91 14.66
C GLU A 118 -0.11 21.51 15.28
N PHE A 119 -0.70 20.55 14.55
CA PHE A 119 -0.82 19.14 14.96
C PHE A 119 0.48 18.32 14.82
N GLY A 120 1.60 18.95 14.45
CA GLY A 120 2.92 18.30 14.44
C GLY A 120 3.13 17.28 13.32
N ILE A 121 2.28 17.24 12.30
CA ILE A 121 2.51 16.36 11.15
C ILE A 121 3.63 16.95 10.27
N THR A 122 4.73 16.22 10.19
CA THR A 122 5.88 16.63 9.38
C THR A 122 5.62 16.46 7.88
N LYS A 123 6.32 17.25 7.06
CA LYS A 123 6.36 17.05 5.59
C LYS A 123 6.74 15.62 5.20
N LYS A 124 7.63 14.98 5.97
CA LYS A 124 8.01 13.58 5.78
C LYS A 124 6.81 12.64 5.94
N ASN A 125 5.96 12.86 6.95
CA ASN A 125 4.76 12.07 7.17
C ASN A 125 3.76 12.22 6.02
N LEU A 126 3.58 13.44 5.51
CA LEU A 126 2.75 13.74 4.34
C LEU A 126 3.27 13.02 3.09
N LEU A 127 4.57 13.11 2.83
CA LEU A 127 5.19 12.49 1.66
C LEU A 127 5.04 10.97 1.71
N LYS A 128 5.20 10.36 2.90
CA LYS A 128 4.98 8.93 3.09
C LYS A 128 3.55 8.49 2.80
N VAL A 129 2.53 9.21 3.29
CA VAL A 129 1.13 8.81 3.03
C VAL A 129 0.77 8.98 1.55
N TYR A 130 1.28 10.03 0.91
CA TYR A 130 1.09 10.23 -0.52
C TYR A 130 1.80 9.15 -1.34
N PHE A 131 3.05 8.82 -0.99
CA PHE A 131 3.81 7.74 -1.60
C PHE A 131 3.10 6.38 -1.54
N LEU A 132 2.53 6.02 -0.39
CA LEU A 132 1.77 4.78 -0.25
C LEU A 132 0.53 4.76 -1.15
N ALA A 133 -0.19 5.87 -1.25
CA ALA A 133 -1.32 5.98 -2.15
C ALA A 133 -0.88 5.87 -3.63
N ALA A 134 0.17 6.58 -4.02
CA ALA A 134 0.65 6.65 -5.40
C ALA A 134 1.29 5.35 -5.90
N THR A 135 2.00 4.63 -5.03
CA THR A 135 2.57 3.31 -5.38
C THR A 135 1.53 2.20 -5.49
N THR A 136 0.35 2.44 -4.93
CA THR A 136 -0.72 1.46 -4.83
C THR A 136 -1.78 1.66 -5.92
N ILE A 137 -2.13 2.91 -6.22
CA ILE A 137 -3.07 3.28 -7.28
C ILE A 137 -2.38 4.31 -8.17
N PHE A 138 -1.63 3.87 -9.18
CA PHE A 138 -0.75 4.76 -9.95
C PHE A 138 -1.41 5.35 -11.20
N GLU A 139 -2.55 4.81 -11.64
CA GLU A 139 -3.19 5.17 -12.90
C GLU A 139 -3.62 6.64 -12.92
N PRO A 140 -3.33 7.42 -13.98
CA PRO A 140 -3.66 8.84 -14.03
C PRO A 140 -5.12 9.15 -13.66
N GLU A 141 -6.04 8.28 -14.09
CA GLU A 141 -7.49 8.53 -13.98
C GLU A 141 -8.04 8.29 -12.57
N LYS A 142 -7.19 7.84 -11.65
CA LYS A 142 -7.50 7.59 -10.24
C LYS A 142 -6.86 8.61 -9.30
N SER A 143 -6.47 9.77 -9.83
CA SER A 143 -5.93 10.92 -9.08
C SER A 143 -6.77 11.27 -7.85
N ASN A 144 -8.09 11.36 -8.01
CA ASN A 144 -9.01 11.65 -6.90
C ASN A 144 -8.93 10.59 -5.78
N VAL A 145 -8.78 9.31 -6.12
CA VAL A 145 -8.67 8.22 -5.14
C VAL A 145 -7.35 8.33 -4.37
N ARG A 146 -6.23 8.55 -5.07
CA ARG A 146 -4.91 8.73 -4.45
C ARG A 146 -4.91 9.87 -3.44
N VAL A 147 -5.34 11.05 -3.87
CA VAL A 147 -5.24 12.22 -3.01
C VAL A 147 -6.23 12.13 -1.84
N THR A 148 -7.42 11.58 -2.06
CA THR A 148 -8.37 11.37 -0.96
C THR A 148 -7.86 10.36 0.04
N TRP A 149 -7.20 9.29 -0.42
CA TRP A 149 -6.49 8.36 0.46
C TRP A 149 -5.46 9.12 1.31
N ALA A 150 -4.53 9.84 0.68
CA ALA A 150 -3.45 10.55 1.37
C ALA A 150 -3.98 11.56 2.41
N LYS A 151 -5.02 12.34 2.06
CA LYS A 151 -5.69 13.27 2.98
C LYS A 151 -6.35 12.55 4.15
N SER A 152 -7.08 11.47 3.88
CA SER A 152 -7.78 10.71 4.91
C SER A 152 -6.81 10.10 5.91
N GLN A 153 -5.70 9.53 5.43
CA GLN A 153 -4.63 9.04 6.32
C GLN A 153 -3.96 10.16 7.11
N THR A 154 -3.79 11.35 6.53
CA THR A 154 -3.25 12.52 7.24
C THR A 154 -4.16 12.91 8.40
N ILE A 155 -5.47 13.00 8.15
CA ILE A 155 -6.46 13.34 9.18
C ILE A 155 -6.51 12.27 10.26
N CYS A 156 -6.53 10.98 9.90
CA CYS A 156 -6.49 9.89 10.89
C CYS A 156 -5.23 10.02 11.78
N LYS A 157 -4.07 10.32 11.20
CA LYS A 157 -2.83 10.56 11.97
C LYS A 157 -2.93 11.78 12.89
N ILE A 158 -3.49 12.89 12.43
CA ILE A 158 -3.71 14.09 13.25
C ILE A 158 -4.54 13.72 14.48
N ILE A 159 -5.67 13.07 14.25
CA ILE A 159 -6.62 12.73 15.32
C ILE A 159 -6.01 11.75 16.30
N THR A 160 -5.38 10.67 15.82
CA THR A 160 -4.68 9.71 16.68
C THR A 160 -3.54 10.35 17.47
N SER A 161 -2.81 11.32 16.89
CA SER A 161 -1.76 12.04 17.63
C SER A 161 -2.34 12.90 18.75
N TYR A 162 -3.47 13.56 18.51
CA TYR A 162 -4.13 14.44 19.47
C TYR A 162 -4.76 13.64 20.62
N SER A 163 -5.51 12.58 20.30
CA SER A 163 -6.14 11.70 21.29
C SER A 163 -5.12 11.05 22.24
N ASN A 164 -3.92 10.76 21.76
CA ASN A 164 -2.85 10.19 22.59
C ASN A 164 -2.15 11.21 23.50
N GLN A 165 -2.19 12.51 23.19
CA GLN A 165 -1.49 13.54 23.96
C GLN A 165 -2.30 14.03 25.16
N GLU A 166 -3.62 14.10 25.05
CA GLU A 166 -4.43 14.84 26.02
C GLU A 166 -5.35 14.00 26.92
N ASN A 167 -5.52 12.69 26.68
CA ASN A 167 -6.61 11.90 27.30
C ASN A 167 -7.99 12.62 27.19
N THR A 168 -8.15 13.54 26.25
CA THR A 168 -9.38 14.31 26.02
C THR A 168 -10.32 13.51 25.14
N SER A 169 -11.62 13.60 25.45
CA SER A 169 -12.65 13.05 24.58
C SER A 169 -12.62 13.76 23.23
N LEU A 170 -12.99 13.04 22.17
CA LEU A 170 -13.16 13.57 20.82
C LEU A 170 -13.99 14.88 20.77
N ASP A 171 -14.81 15.13 21.79
CA ASP A 171 -15.62 16.35 21.97
C ASP A 171 -14.82 17.66 21.89
N VAL A 172 -13.52 17.65 22.24
CA VAL A 172 -12.68 18.86 22.13
C VAL A 172 -12.34 19.17 20.68
N ILE A 173 -12.05 18.14 19.87
CA ILE A 173 -11.84 18.29 18.42
C ILE A 173 -13.15 18.74 17.75
N TYR A 174 -14.30 18.23 18.21
CA TYR A 174 -15.60 18.61 17.67
C TYR A 174 -16.04 20.06 17.93
N ASN A 175 -15.57 20.65 19.03
CA ASN A 175 -16.02 21.97 19.49
C ASN A 175 -15.01 23.10 19.26
N THR A 176 -13.85 22.81 18.68
CA THR A 176 -12.80 23.79 18.39
C THR A 176 -12.88 24.28 16.95
N TYR A 177 -12.36 25.49 16.71
CA TYR A 177 -12.11 26.10 15.38
C TYR A 177 -11.28 25.22 14.41
N GLU A 178 -10.88 24.04 14.88
CA GLU A 178 -10.03 23.06 14.23
C GLU A 178 -10.82 22.16 13.28
N ILE A 179 -12.11 21.89 13.51
CA ILE A 179 -12.96 21.19 12.53
C ILE A 179 -13.06 21.98 11.24
N ASP A 180 -13.20 23.30 11.31
CA ASP A 180 -13.26 24.14 10.11
C ASP A 180 -11.95 24.07 9.33
N SER A 181 -10.81 23.97 10.02
CA SER A 181 -9.48 23.78 9.41
C SER A 181 -9.34 22.39 8.76
N ILE A 182 -9.84 21.34 9.41
CA ILE A 182 -9.87 19.97 8.87
C ILE A 182 -10.81 19.88 7.65
N ILE A 183 -12.01 20.47 7.74
CA ILE A 183 -12.98 20.54 6.63
C ILE A 183 -12.36 21.34 5.49
N PHE A 184 -11.77 22.49 5.77
CA PHE A 184 -11.11 23.32 4.77
C PHE A 184 -9.98 22.55 4.09
N TYR A 185 -9.13 21.86 4.85
CA TYR A 185 -8.08 21.01 4.31
C TYR A 185 -8.64 19.91 3.40
N TYR A 186 -9.69 19.20 3.84
CA TYR A 186 -10.28 18.13 3.05
C TYR A 186 -10.90 18.67 1.75
N CYS A 187 -11.64 19.78 1.85
CA CYS A 187 -12.34 20.44 0.76
C CYS A 187 -11.44 21.25 -0.19
N SER A 188 -10.24 21.69 0.23
CA SER A 188 -9.35 22.57 -0.55
C SER A 188 -8.97 22.04 -1.94
N LEU A 189 -9.02 20.73 -2.17
CA LEU A 189 -8.71 20.10 -3.46
C LEU A 189 -9.95 19.73 -4.29
N SER A 190 -11.15 19.96 -3.75
CA SER A 190 -12.43 19.84 -4.46
C SER A 190 -12.54 20.86 -5.62
N MET A 191 -11.66 21.86 -5.65
CA MET A 191 -11.74 23.00 -6.57
C MET A 191 -10.77 22.99 -7.75
N THR A 192 -9.66 22.24 -7.72
CA THR A 192 -8.56 22.37 -8.70
C THR A 192 -8.44 21.22 -9.69
N ILE A 193 -8.73 19.99 -9.28
CA ILE A 193 -8.93 18.90 -10.23
C ILE A 193 -10.29 19.15 -10.88
N GLN A 194 -10.42 18.93 -12.19
CA GLN A 194 -11.65 19.03 -12.98
C GLN A 194 -12.70 18.00 -12.50
N GLN A 195 -13.12 18.12 -11.25
CA GLN A 195 -13.96 17.19 -10.54
C GLN A 195 -15.39 17.44 -10.99
N THR A 196 -15.99 16.39 -11.52
CA THR A 196 -17.44 16.35 -11.70
C THR A 196 -18.12 16.55 -10.35
N ASN A 197 -19.34 17.09 -10.34
CA ASN A 197 -20.15 17.23 -9.11
C ASN A 197 -20.23 15.92 -8.29
N LEU A 198 -20.11 14.77 -8.95
CA LEU A 198 -20.07 13.45 -8.33
C LEU A 198 -18.82 13.24 -7.46
N ALA A 199 -17.63 13.63 -7.92
CA ALA A 199 -16.40 13.46 -7.15
C ALA A 199 -16.43 14.28 -5.84
N ARG A 200 -16.98 15.49 -5.89
CA ARG A 200 -17.18 16.33 -4.69
C ARG A 200 -18.10 15.68 -3.67
N LEU A 201 -19.21 15.10 -4.14
CA LEU A 201 -20.16 14.39 -3.29
C LEU A 201 -19.51 13.16 -2.63
N LEU A 202 -18.74 12.38 -3.40
CA LEU A 202 -18.05 11.20 -2.89
C LEU A 202 -17.00 11.56 -1.82
N LEU A 203 -16.25 12.65 -2.02
CA LEU A 203 -15.36 13.23 -1.01
C LEU A 203 -16.13 13.61 0.26
N PHE A 204 -17.25 14.33 0.13
CA PHE A 204 -18.05 14.71 1.29
C PHE A 204 -18.59 13.50 2.07
N ILE A 205 -19.02 12.45 1.37
CA ILE A 205 -19.46 11.19 1.98
C ILE A 205 -18.28 10.50 2.71
N ALA A 206 -17.10 10.45 2.09
CA ALA A 206 -15.90 9.89 2.71
C ALA A 206 -15.52 10.65 3.99
N PHE A 207 -15.59 11.99 3.96
CA PHE A 207 -15.38 12.81 5.15
C PHE A 207 -16.42 12.54 6.24
N ALA A 208 -17.71 12.50 5.89
CA ALA A 208 -18.77 12.19 6.84
C ALA A 208 -18.61 10.79 7.46
N MET A 209 -18.09 9.81 6.71
CA MET A 209 -17.76 8.48 7.24
C MET A 209 -16.59 8.49 8.21
N ILE A 210 -15.55 9.29 7.96
CA ILE A 210 -14.44 9.48 8.90
C ILE A 210 -15.01 10.02 10.22
N ILE A 211 -15.81 11.09 10.14
CA ILE A 211 -16.44 11.71 11.30
C ILE A 211 -17.36 10.73 12.04
N LEU A 212 -18.18 9.96 11.33
CA LEU A 212 -19.07 8.98 11.95
C LEU A 212 -18.29 7.86 12.65
N HIS A 213 -17.27 7.30 11.99
CA HIS A 213 -16.42 6.27 12.57
C HIS A 213 -15.74 6.76 13.85
N LEU A 214 -15.24 8.00 13.85
CA LEU A 214 -14.63 8.62 15.01
C LEU A 214 -15.63 8.87 16.15
N SER A 215 -16.87 9.24 15.86
CA SER A 215 -17.91 9.49 16.87
C SER A 215 -18.44 8.22 17.58
N VAL A 216 -18.24 7.04 16.98
CA VAL A 216 -18.80 5.76 17.48
C VAL A 216 -17.77 4.95 18.27
N VAL A 217 -16.48 5.21 18.09
CA VAL A 217 -15.40 4.42 18.71
C VAL A 217 -14.81 5.21 19.89
N ASP A 218 -15.18 4.85 21.11
CA ASP A 218 -14.55 5.35 22.34
C ASP A 218 -13.08 4.89 22.39
N GLY A 219 -12.18 5.82 22.05
CA GLY A 219 -10.75 5.56 21.94
C GLY A 219 -10.40 4.93 20.59
N VAL A 220 -9.81 5.74 19.71
CA VAL A 220 -9.24 5.29 18.43
C VAL A 220 -8.14 4.29 18.72
N LYS A 221 -8.51 3.00 18.74
CA LYS A 221 -7.59 1.91 18.59
C LYS A 221 -7.91 1.23 17.28
N ASP A 222 -7.03 1.48 16.31
CA ASP A 222 -6.52 0.39 15.49
C ASP A 222 -7.52 -0.19 14.44
N GLU A 223 -8.65 0.46 14.14
CA GLU A 223 -9.64 0.09 13.09
C GLU A 223 -9.51 0.92 11.79
N ASP A 224 -8.32 1.42 11.48
CA ASP A 224 -8.08 2.30 10.31
C ASP A 224 -8.29 1.61 8.95
N ALA A 225 -8.18 0.28 8.88
CA ALA A 225 -8.11 -0.41 7.59
C ALA A 225 -9.47 -0.50 6.89
N GLU A 226 -10.55 -0.81 7.62
CA GLU A 226 -11.90 -0.83 7.05
C GLU A 226 -12.36 0.57 6.62
N LEU A 227 -12.04 1.60 7.40
CA LEU A 227 -12.32 2.99 7.04
C LEU A 227 -11.63 3.37 5.73
N LEU A 228 -10.33 3.07 5.61
CA LEU A 228 -9.58 3.32 4.37
C LEU A 228 -10.16 2.55 3.19
N VAL A 229 -10.56 1.29 3.38
CA VAL A 229 -11.23 0.50 2.34
C VAL A 229 -12.53 1.16 1.88
N HIS A 230 -13.37 1.64 2.80
CA HIS A 230 -14.59 2.35 2.43
C HIS A 230 -14.28 3.63 1.63
N ILE A 231 -13.33 4.44 2.09
CA ILE A 231 -12.93 5.69 1.43
C ILE A 231 -12.44 5.42 0.01
N ILE A 232 -11.57 4.43 -0.18
CA ILE A 232 -11.04 4.04 -1.48
C ILE A 232 -12.17 3.62 -2.42
N ASN A 233 -13.11 2.80 -1.95
CA ASN A 233 -14.22 2.33 -2.76
C ASN A 233 -15.16 3.48 -3.15
N ILE A 234 -15.53 4.34 -2.20
CA ILE A 234 -16.36 5.53 -2.46
C ILE A 234 -15.68 6.43 -3.51
N CYS A 235 -14.41 6.77 -3.32
CA CYS A 235 -13.69 7.65 -4.24
C CYS A 235 -13.46 7.00 -5.62
N SER A 236 -13.43 5.67 -5.68
CA SER A 236 -13.36 4.92 -6.93
C SER A 236 -14.71 4.83 -7.66
N GLY A 237 -15.79 5.35 -7.07
CA GLY A 237 -17.16 5.26 -7.60
C GLY A 237 -17.87 3.95 -7.27
N HIS A 238 -17.31 3.14 -6.37
CA HIS A 238 -17.88 1.88 -5.92
C HIS A 238 -18.64 2.08 -4.60
N MET A 239 -19.91 2.47 -4.70
CA MET A 239 -20.79 2.55 -3.53
C MET A 239 -21.18 1.14 -3.09
N VAL A 240 -20.63 0.69 -1.96
CA VAL A 240 -20.96 -0.60 -1.36
C VAL A 240 -22.31 -0.50 -0.68
N SER A 241 -23.28 -1.35 -1.04
CA SER A 241 -24.62 -1.29 -0.44
C SER A 241 -24.60 -1.70 1.02
N LYS A 242 -25.60 -1.25 1.78
CA LYS A 242 -25.77 -1.67 3.19
C LYS A 242 -25.93 -3.18 3.32
N GLU A 243 -26.59 -3.85 2.35
CA GLU A 243 -26.67 -5.32 2.37
C GLU A 243 -25.31 -5.97 2.19
N THR A 244 -24.47 -5.44 1.28
CA THR A 244 -23.11 -5.95 1.08
C THR A 244 -22.24 -5.76 2.32
N ILE A 245 -22.30 -4.60 2.98
CA ILE A 245 -21.55 -4.34 4.23
C ILE A 245 -21.99 -5.31 5.34
N LEU A 246 -23.28 -5.61 5.41
CA LEU A 246 -23.82 -6.54 6.41
C LEU A 246 -23.53 -8.01 6.08
N HIS A 247 -23.14 -8.32 4.85
CA HIS A 247 -22.89 -9.67 4.38
C HIS A 247 -21.72 -10.33 5.14
N PRO A 248 -21.80 -11.62 5.52
CA PRO A 248 -20.75 -12.31 6.26
C PRO A 248 -19.38 -12.27 5.57
N GLU A 249 -19.35 -12.33 4.24
CA GLU A 249 -18.11 -12.24 3.46
C GLU A 249 -17.41 -10.89 3.65
N TYR A 250 -18.15 -9.78 3.59
CA TYR A 250 -17.60 -8.45 3.82
C TYR A 250 -17.07 -8.30 5.24
N LYS A 251 -17.86 -8.74 6.24
CA LYS A 251 -17.44 -8.72 7.65
C LYS A 251 -16.19 -9.58 7.90
N SER A 252 -16.05 -10.71 7.22
CA SER A 252 -14.85 -11.54 7.31
C SER A 252 -13.63 -10.84 6.72
N LEU A 253 -13.77 -10.20 5.56
CA LEU A 253 -12.71 -9.39 4.95
C LEU A 253 -12.30 -8.22 5.84
N SER A 254 -13.26 -7.47 6.37
CA SER A 254 -13.01 -6.33 7.26
C SER A 254 -12.31 -6.77 8.55
N LYS A 255 -12.85 -7.77 9.25
CA LYS A 255 -12.24 -8.29 10.50
C LYS A 255 -10.82 -8.79 10.29
N LEU A 256 -10.58 -9.51 9.21
CA LEU A 256 -9.26 -10.05 8.90
C LEU A 256 -8.28 -8.93 8.54
N THR A 257 -8.70 -7.97 7.71
CA THR A 257 -7.85 -6.83 7.29
C THR A 257 -7.51 -5.94 8.48
N ASN A 258 -8.49 -5.61 9.34
CA ASN A 258 -8.25 -4.86 10.57
C ASN A 258 -7.25 -5.60 11.45
N ARG A 259 -7.47 -6.89 11.75
CA ARG A 259 -6.53 -7.70 12.55
C ARG A 259 -5.10 -7.67 12.00
N ILE A 260 -4.93 -7.84 10.69
CA ILE A 260 -3.61 -7.77 10.03
C ILE A 260 -2.95 -6.40 10.27
N CYS A 261 -3.69 -5.32 10.05
CA CYS A 261 -3.19 -3.96 10.20
C CYS A 261 -2.83 -3.64 11.66
N GLN A 262 -3.61 -4.15 12.61
CA GLN A 262 -3.34 -4.06 14.06
C GLN A 262 -2.06 -4.78 14.45
N HIS A 263 -1.87 -6.00 13.97
CA HIS A 263 -0.63 -6.74 14.21
C HIS A 263 0.60 -5.99 13.67
N PHE A 264 0.50 -5.36 12.50
CA PHE A 264 1.57 -4.54 11.95
C PHE A 264 1.86 -3.29 12.77
N HIS A 265 0.83 -2.61 13.27
CA HIS A 265 1.00 -1.44 14.13
C HIS A 265 1.66 -1.82 15.46
N GLY A 266 1.19 -2.91 16.09
CA GLY A 266 1.81 -3.48 17.29
C GLY A 266 3.29 -3.83 17.07
N TYR A 267 3.62 -4.47 15.95
CA TYR A 267 4.99 -4.82 15.58
C TYR A 267 5.90 -3.58 15.39
N GLN A 268 5.41 -2.52 14.74
CA GLN A 268 6.17 -1.27 14.60
C GLN A 268 6.43 -0.61 15.96
N ASN A 269 5.42 -0.55 16.83
CA ASN A 269 5.55 0.00 18.17
C ASN A 269 6.49 -0.83 19.06
N GLU A 270 6.51 -2.16 18.90
CA GLU A 270 7.48 -3.04 19.55
C GLU A 270 8.89 -2.85 18.99
N LYS A 271 9.08 -2.74 17.68
CA LYS A 271 10.40 -2.50 17.04
C LYS A 271 11.07 -1.21 17.54
N VAL A 272 10.29 -0.16 17.79
CA VAL A 272 10.77 1.10 18.40
C VAL A 272 11.15 0.92 19.88
N LYS A 273 10.43 0.07 20.63
CA LYS A 273 10.75 -0.25 22.04
C LYS A 273 11.91 -1.24 22.20
N LEU A 274 12.14 -2.11 21.21
CA LEU A 274 13.12 -3.21 21.19
C LEU A 274 14.59 -2.78 21.04
N ILE A 275 14.89 -1.48 21.03
CA ILE A 275 16.26 -1.02 21.33
C ILE A 275 16.67 -1.43 22.76
N ASN A 276 15.70 -1.77 23.62
CA ASN A 276 15.92 -2.27 24.97
C ASN A 276 15.30 -3.68 25.18
N LEU A 277 16.17 -4.69 25.26
CA LEU A 277 15.98 -6.06 25.79
C LEU A 277 15.29 -7.12 24.90
N SER A 278 15.71 -8.35 25.16
CA SER A 278 15.63 -9.58 24.37
C SER A 278 14.24 -10.23 24.29
N THR A 279 13.62 -10.24 23.11
CA THR A 279 12.38 -10.99 22.83
C THR A 279 12.27 -11.49 21.37
N ALA A 280 13.32 -12.13 20.85
CA ALA A 280 13.31 -12.71 19.50
C ALA A 280 12.18 -13.75 19.29
N ASN A 281 11.86 -14.58 20.30
CA ASN A 281 10.87 -15.66 20.15
C ASN A 281 9.41 -15.20 19.99
N ASN A 282 9.00 -14.11 20.67
CA ASN A 282 7.64 -13.58 20.54
C ASN A 282 7.43 -12.90 19.18
N SER A 283 8.46 -12.21 18.67
CA SER A 283 8.42 -11.56 17.36
C SER A 283 8.25 -12.56 16.20
N ILE A 284 8.90 -13.73 16.27
CA ILE A 284 8.80 -14.79 15.28
C ILE A 284 7.40 -15.40 15.25
N LYS A 285 6.77 -15.58 16.42
CA LYS A 285 5.40 -16.11 16.52
C LYS A 285 4.39 -15.13 15.91
N CYS A 286 4.50 -13.84 16.24
CA CYS A 286 3.66 -12.79 15.69
C CYS A 286 3.74 -12.72 14.16
N TRP A 287 4.96 -12.82 13.59
CA TRP A 287 5.14 -12.77 12.14
C TRP A 287 4.48 -13.95 11.41
N LYS A 288 4.55 -15.17 11.95
CA LYS A 288 3.87 -16.34 11.36
C LYS A 288 2.35 -16.19 11.39
N GLU A 289 1.79 -15.61 12.45
CA GLU A 289 0.35 -15.35 12.56
C GLU A 289 -0.10 -14.31 11.53
N ILE A 290 0.65 -13.22 11.36
CA ILE A 290 0.42 -12.21 10.31
C ILE A 290 0.47 -12.83 8.91
N GLU A 291 1.48 -13.63 8.63
CA GLU A 291 1.65 -14.27 7.33
C GLU A 291 0.47 -15.22 7.02
N CYS A 292 0.07 -16.00 8.02
CA CYS A 292 -1.14 -16.80 7.96
C CYS A 292 -2.35 -15.93 7.61
N ASP A 293 -2.62 -14.87 8.37
CA ASP A 293 -3.78 -14.02 8.13
C ASP A 293 -3.75 -13.38 6.73
N MET A 294 -2.57 -12.93 6.26
CA MET A 294 -2.39 -12.42 4.90
C MET A 294 -2.70 -13.46 3.81
N GLN A 295 -2.30 -14.72 3.99
CA GLN A 295 -2.65 -15.80 3.06
C GLN A 295 -4.16 -16.04 3.01
N THR A 296 -4.83 -16.06 4.16
CA THR A 296 -6.29 -16.20 4.23
C THR A 296 -6.97 -15.01 3.55
N LEU A 297 -6.45 -13.79 3.69
CA LEU A 297 -6.99 -12.62 3.01
C LEU A 297 -6.87 -12.77 1.49
N VAL A 298 -5.70 -13.19 0.99
CA VAL A 298 -5.48 -13.45 -0.44
C VAL A 298 -6.45 -14.52 -0.96
N GLU A 299 -6.67 -15.59 -0.21
CA GLU A 299 -7.63 -16.64 -0.57
C GLU A 299 -9.06 -16.10 -0.68
N LEU A 300 -9.53 -15.31 0.29
CA LEU A 300 -10.86 -14.69 0.24
C LEU A 300 -11.02 -13.75 -0.95
N VAL A 301 -9.96 -13.02 -1.30
CA VAL A 301 -9.96 -12.05 -2.40
C VAL A 301 -9.93 -12.72 -3.78
N ILE A 302 -9.21 -13.83 -3.91
CA ILE A 302 -9.14 -14.62 -5.15
C ILE A 302 -10.39 -15.50 -5.33
N CYS A 303 -11.01 -15.94 -4.23
CA CYS A 303 -12.21 -16.77 -4.25
C CYS A 303 -13.36 -16.14 -5.06
N LYS A 304 -13.88 -16.92 -6.02
CA LYS A 304 -14.89 -16.49 -7.02
C LYS A 304 -16.32 -16.31 -6.48
N PHE A 305 -16.58 -16.47 -5.18
CA PHE A 305 -17.94 -16.28 -4.66
C PHE A 305 -18.38 -14.80 -4.76
N ASN A 306 -19.66 -14.59 -5.06
CA ASN A 306 -20.18 -13.41 -5.79
C ASN A 306 -20.82 -12.31 -4.92
N ALA A 307 -20.89 -12.45 -3.59
CA ALA A 307 -21.67 -11.50 -2.79
C ALA A 307 -20.96 -10.14 -2.65
N VAL A 308 -19.62 -10.15 -2.53
CA VAL A 308 -18.79 -8.94 -2.59
C VAL A 308 -18.11 -8.82 -3.95
N ASN A 309 -18.21 -7.65 -4.58
CA ASN A 309 -17.58 -7.37 -5.87
C ASN A 309 -16.05 -7.55 -5.81
N LYS A 310 -15.46 -8.11 -6.86
CA LYS A 310 -14.00 -8.30 -6.97
C LYS A 310 -13.20 -7.03 -6.69
N THR A 311 -13.63 -5.86 -7.16
CA THR A 311 -12.92 -4.60 -6.93
C THR A 311 -12.92 -4.21 -5.46
N VAL A 312 -14.05 -4.41 -4.76
CA VAL A 312 -14.15 -4.21 -3.30
C VAL A 312 -13.25 -5.19 -2.57
N LYS A 313 -13.22 -6.47 -2.97
CA LYS A 313 -12.28 -7.45 -2.40
C LYS A 313 -10.82 -7.02 -2.57
N GLN A 314 -10.45 -6.56 -3.77
CA GLN A 314 -9.09 -6.09 -4.06
C GLN A 314 -8.71 -4.90 -3.17
N SER A 315 -9.65 -4.00 -2.86
CA SER A 315 -9.36 -2.87 -1.98
C SER A 315 -8.92 -3.29 -0.56
N PHE A 316 -9.45 -4.38 -0.01
CA PHE A 316 -8.98 -4.92 1.27
C PHE A 316 -7.53 -5.42 1.21
N LEU A 317 -7.22 -6.21 0.18
CA LEU A 317 -5.85 -6.70 -0.02
C LEU A 317 -4.86 -5.55 -0.27
N MET A 318 -5.30 -4.56 -1.02
CA MET A 318 -4.54 -3.37 -1.35
C MET A 318 -4.18 -2.58 -0.08
N VAL A 319 -5.15 -2.31 0.79
CA VAL A 319 -4.89 -1.66 2.09
C VAL A 319 -3.94 -2.52 2.92
N ALA A 320 -4.20 -3.83 3.09
CA ALA A 320 -3.32 -4.72 3.86
C ALA A 320 -1.87 -4.72 3.36
N LYS A 321 -1.65 -4.71 2.03
CA LYS A 321 -0.32 -4.61 1.42
C LYS A 321 0.43 -3.33 1.83
N THR A 322 -0.27 -2.19 1.95
CA THR A 322 0.38 -0.93 2.38
C THR A 322 0.85 -0.99 3.83
N PHE A 323 0.07 -1.59 4.72
CA PHE A 323 0.46 -1.80 6.12
C PHE A 323 1.61 -2.81 6.23
N TYR A 324 1.54 -3.91 5.47
CA TYR A 324 2.64 -4.89 5.38
C TYR A 324 3.94 -4.20 4.96
N TYR A 325 3.90 -3.41 3.88
CA TYR A 325 5.06 -2.71 3.35
C TYR A 325 5.71 -1.81 4.41
N MET A 326 4.89 -1.01 5.10
CA MET A 326 5.38 -0.10 6.13
C MET A 326 5.96 -0.82 7.34
N ALA A 327 5.43 -1.99 7.70
CA ALA A 327 5.96 -2.77 8.82
C ALA A 327 7.24 -3.53 8.45
N TYR A 328 7.33 -3.97 7.19
CA TYR A 328 8.44 -4.78 6.71
C TYR A 328 9.70 -3.94 6.47
N PHE A 329 9.59 -2.82 5.74
CA PHE A 329 10.73 -1.99 5.38
C PHE A 329 11.13 -1.02 6.50
N SER A 330 12.44 -0.75 6.62
CA SER A 330 12.94 0.29 7.53
C SER A 330 12.60 1.68 7.01
N GLU A 331 12.64 2.67 7.90
CA GLU A 331 12.35 4.06 7.53
C GLU A 331 13.31 4.59 6.45
N GLU A 332 14.59 4.23 6.55
CA GLU A 332 15.64 4.57 5.57
C GLU A 332 15.36 3.94 4.20
N THR A 333 14.98 2.66 4.17
CA THR A 333 14.62 1.99 2.91
C THR A 333 13.39 2.63 2.26
N VAL A 334 12.39 3.01 3.07
CA VAL A 334 11.21 3.72 2.57
C VAL A 334 11.61 5.09 1.99
N ASP A 335 12.51 5.83 2.64
CA ASP A 335 12.99 7.12 2.13
C ASP A 335 13.72 6.97 0.77
N VAL A 336 14.52 5.90 0.60
CA VAL A 336 15.14 5.56 -0.69
C VAL A 336 14.09 5.23 -1.74
N HIS A 337 13.09 4.42 -1.39
CA HIS A 337 12.00 4.09 -2.31
C HIS A 337 11.19 5.33 -2.73
N ILE A 338 10.93 6.26 -1.80
CA ILE A 338 10.26 7.54 -2.10
C ILE A 338 11.06 8.33 -3.13
N SER A 339 12.37 8.51 -2.90
CA SER A 339 13.25 9.20 -3.86
C SER A 339 13.17 8.54 -5.23
N LYS A 340 13.34 7.22 -5.27
CA LYS A 340 13.44 6.48 -6.52
C LYS A 340 12.15 6.49 -7.34
N VAL A 341 11.00 6.40 -6.67
CA VAL A 341 9.69 6.25 -7.31
C VAL A 341 9.05 7.58 -7.64
N LEU A 342 9.14 8.59 -6.77
CA LEU A 342 8.44 9.85 -6.96
C LEU A 342 9.32 10.98 -7.50
N LEU A 343 10.63 10.93 -7.28
CA LEU A 343 11.53 12.06 -7.52
C LEU A 343 12.58 11.80 -8.61
N GLU A 344 12.88 10.53 -8.91
CA GLU A 344 13.86 10.14 -9.91
C GLU A 344 13.21 9.60 -11.18
N ARG A 345 13.44 10.32 -12.30
CA ARG A 345 13.01 9.92 -13.63
C ARG A 345 13.67 8.61 -14.05
N VAL A 346 12.94 7.82 -14.84
CA VAL A 346 13.50 6.64 -15.49
C VAL A 346 14.17 7.08 -16.78
N VAL A 347 15.45 6.73 -16.96
CA VAL A 347 16.27 7.07 -18.14
C VAL A 347 16.34 5.89 -19.09
#